data_AF-A0A3B8RSH5-F1
#
_entry.id   AF-A0A3B8RSH5-F1
#
_cell.length_a   1.000
_cell.length_b   1.000
_cell.length_c   1.000
_cell.angle_alpha   90.00
_cell.angle_beta   90.00
_cell.angle_gamma   90.00
#
_symmetry.space_group_name_H-M   'P 1'
#
loop_
_entity.id
_entity.type
_entity.pdbx_description
1 polymer ?
#
loop_
_entity_poly.entity_id
_entity_poly.type
_entity_poly.pdbx_seq_one_letter_code
_entity_poly.pdbx_strand_id
1 'polypeptide(L)'
;KEKGNFELAEASFKKTMEIDPNYPDAKNVLEKLYLSQEEAKKQQIPSLQEEGSNALKNQNWNAAVQAYKKLLEIAHENYDANTNIGTAYTMLNEF
;
A
#
# COMPACT_ATOMS: atom_id res chain seq x y z
N LYS A 1 14.32 -4.14 5.72
CA LYS A 1 15.20 -2.96 6.01
C LYS A 1 15.07 -1.85 4.96
N GLU A 2 14.11 -1.92 4.02
CA GLU A 2 14.06 -1.01 2.88
C GLU A 2 13.29 0.30 3.12
N LYS A 3 12.29 0.32 4.01
CA LYS A 3 11.49 1.54 4.28
C LYS A 3 12.33 2.77 4.66
N GLY A 4 13.35 2.60 5.50
CA GLY A 4 14.22 3.71 5.93
C GLY A 4 15.16 4.23 4.84
N ASN A 5 15.45 3.43 3.81
CA ASN A 5 16.30 3.87 2.70
C ASN A 5 15.52 4.70 1.68
N PHE A 6 14.21 4.49 1.55
CA PHE A 6 13.38 5.20 0.58
C PHE A 6 13.12 6.65 0.96
N GLU A 7 12.78 6.91 2.23
CA GLU A 7 12.57 8.28 2.73
C GLU A 7 13.87 9.12 2.62
N LEU A 8 15.01 8.50 2.91
CA LEU A 8 16.33 9.12 2.75
C LEU A 8 16.68 9.36 1.28
N ALA A 9 16.34 8.43 0.38
CA ALA A 9 16.54 8.60 -1.06
C ALA A 9 15.68 9.74 -1.60
N GLU A 10 14.38 9.77 -1.28
CA GLU A 10 13.47 10.81 -1.71
C GLU A 10 13.91 12.20 -1.21
N ALA A 11 14.31 12.30 0.06
CA ALA A 11 14.82 13.55 0.64
C ALA A 11 16.11 14.02 -0.05
N SER A 12 17.03 13.10 -0.36
CA SER A 12 18.29 13.41 -1.03
C SER A 12 18.06 13.92 -2.45
N PHE A 13 17.14 13.30 -3.21
CA PHE A 13 16.83 13.72 -4.58
C PHE A 13 16.03 15.02 -4.64
N LYS A 14 15.12 15.28 -3.68
CA LYS A 14 14.44 16.59 -3.57
C LYS A 14 15.45 17.72 -3.41
N LYS A 15 16.46 17.53 -2.56
CA LYS A 15 17.54 18.52 -2.39
C LYS A 15 18.38 18.70 -3.65
N THR A 16 18.63 17.63 -4.42
CA THR A 16 19.32 17.73 -5.71
C THR A 16 18.52 18.58 -6.71
N MET A 17 17.20 18.42 -6.76
CA MET A 17 16.32 19.23 -7.62
C MET A 17 16.23 20.70 -7.19
N GLU A 18 16.44 21.01 -5.90
CA GLU A 18 16.56 22.39 -5.41
C GLU A 18 17.87 23.07 -5.85
N ILE A 19 18.95 22.29 -6.03
CA ILE A 19 20.29 22.78 -6.40
C ILE A 19 20.44 22.86 -7.92
N ASP A 20 19.98 21.84 -8.65
CA ASP A 20 19.94 21.82 -10.11
C ASP A 20 18.56 21.33 -10.59
N PRO A 21 17.65 22.28 -10.91
CA PRO A 21 16.29 21.97 -11.37
C PRO A 21 16.26 21.20 -12.69
N ASN A 22 17.35 21.18 -13.44
CA ASN A 22 17.42 20.61 -14.79
C ASN A 22 18.36 19.40 -14.86
N TYR A 23 18.64 18.74 -13.73
CA TYR A 23 19.38 17.49 -13.70
C TYR A 23 18.52 16.34 -14.24
N PRO A 24 18.67 15.94 -15.52
CA PRO A 24 17.73 15.03 -16.19
C PRO A 24 17.71 13.64 -15.56
N ASP A 25 18.83 13.26 -14.93
CA ASP A 25 19.01 11.98 -14.27
C ASP A 25 18.28 11.89 -12.93
N ALA A 26 18.07 12.99 -12.20
CA ALA A 26 17.33 12.95 -10.92
C ALA A 26 15.87 12.59 -11.13
N LYS A 27 15.24 13.13 -12.16
CA LYS A 27 13.84 12.80 -12.49
C LYS A 27 13.70 11.33 -12.87
N ASN A 28 14.59 10.81 -13.71
CA ASN A 28 14.60 9.41 -14.12
C ASN A 28 14.82 8.45 -12.95
N VAL A 29 15.70 8.81 -12.02
CA VAL A 29 15.97 7.99 -10.82
C VAL A 29 14.79 8.04 -9.84
N LEU A 30 14.16 9.21 -9.65
CA LEU A 30 12.95 9.34 -8.84
C LEU A 30 11.79 8.55 -9.42
N GLU A 31 11.58 8.60 -10.72
CA GLU A 31 10.53 7.82 -11.38
C GLU A 31 10.73 6.31 -11.16
N LYS A 32 11.95 5.80 -11.36
CA LYS A 32 12.28 4.40 -11.04
C LYS A 32 12.10 4.06 -9.57
N LEU A 33 12.41 5.00 -8.67
CA LEU A 33 12.21 4.84 -7.23
C LEU A 33 10.70 4.75 -6.89
N TYR A 34 9.86 5.59 -7.47
CA TYR A 34 8.41 5.52 -7.26
C TYR A 34 7.80 4.24 -7.84
N LEU A 35 8.22 3.85 -9.05
CA LEU A 35 7.78 2.60 -9.69
C LEU A 35 8.15 1.37 -8.83
N SER A 36 9.39 1.27 -8.38
CA SER A 36 9.81 0.15 -7.51
C SER A 36 9.06 0.13 -6.17
N GLN A 37 8.71 1.29 -5.60
CA GLN A 37 7.88 1.36 -4.40
C GLN A 37 6.44 0.90 -4.66
N GLU A 38 5.85 1.29 -5.78
CA GLU A 38 4.52 0.84 -6.17
C GLU A 38 4.49 -0.68 -6.39
N GLU A 39 5.49 -1.23 -7.07
CA GLU A 39 5.65 -2.68 -7.25
C GLU A 39 5.83 -3.42 -5.93
N ALA A 40 6.65 -2.90 -5.02
CA ALA A 40 6.84 -3.49 -3.69
C ALA A 40 5.55 -3.47 -2.86
N LYS A 41 4.72 -2.43 -2.99
CA LYS A 41 3.38 -2.39 -2.38
C LYS A 41 2.47 -3.44 -3.00
N LYS A 42 2.46 -3.57 -4.33
CA LYS A 42 1.64 -4.59 -5.04
C LYS A 42 1.98 -6.02 -4.60
N GLN A 43 3.23 -6.31 -4.25
CA GLN A 43 3.63 -7.62 -3.70
C GLN A 43 2.96 -7.95 -2.36
N GLN A 44 2.43 -6.96 -1.63
CA GLN A 44 1.71 -7.17 -0.37
C GLN A 44 0.24 -7.57 -0.58
N ILE A 45 -0.31 -7.38 -1.79
CA ILE A 45 -1.72 -7.66 -2.09
C ILE A 45 -2.11 -9.11 -1.74
N PRO A 46 -1.36 -10.15 -2.14
CA PRO A 46 -1.73 -11.53 -1.82
C PRO A 46 -1.77 -11.80 -0.31
N SER A 47 -0.77 -11.29 0.43
CA SER A 47 -0.70 -11.42 1.90
C SER A 47 -1.89 -10.75 2.56
N LEU A 48 -2.20 -9.51 2.18
CA LEU A 48 -3.32 -8.76 2.74
C LEU A 48 -4.67 -9.41 2.42
N GLN A 49 -4.80 -10.00 1.22
CA GLN A 49 -6.00 -10.73 0.82
C GLN A 49 -6.18 -11.99 1.64
N GLU A 50 -5.11 -12.75 1.87
CA GLU A 50 -5.12 -13.95 2.72
C GLU A 50 -5.43 -13.60 4.18
N GLU A 51 -4.75 -12.58 4.73
CA GLU A 51 -4.97 -12.07 6.08
C GLU A 51 -6.44 -11.68 6.29
N GLY A 52 -7.01 -10.88 5.37
CA GLY A 52 -8.41 -10.47 5.43
C GLY A 52 -9.37 -11.66 5.33
N SER A 53 -9.09 -12.61 4.45
CA SER A 53 -9.94 -13.79 4.24
C SER A 53 -9.92 -14.72 5.45
N ASN A 54 -8.75 -14.91 6.05
CA ASN A 54 -8.60 -15.70 7.27
C ASN A 54 -9.26 -15.00 8.47
N ALA A 55 -9.15 -13.67 8.56
CA ALA A 55 -9.84 -12.89 9.58
C ALA A 55 -11.37 -13.01 9.47
N LEU A 56 -11.94 -12.96 8.25
CA LEU A 56 -13.37 -13.21 8.02
C LEU A 56 -13.78 -14.61 8.47
N LYS A 57 -13.03 -15.65 8.10
CA LYS A 57 -13.32 -17.04 8.50
C LYS A 57 -13.32 -17.21 10.02
N ASN A 58 -12.43 -16.49 10.71
CA ASN A 58 -12.31 -16.52 12.16
C ASN A 58 -13.24 -15.52 12.87
N GLN A 59 -14.15 -14.86 12.14
CA GLN A 59 -15.05 -13.83 12.66
C GLN A 59 -14.33 -12.65 13.34
N ASN A 60 -13.05 -12.44 13.01
CA ASN A 60 -12.28 -11.30 13.48
C ASN A 60 -12.51 -10.11 12.55
N TRP A 61 -13.69 -9.51 12.67
CA TRP A 61 -14.16 -8.48 11.77
C TRP A 61 -13.27 -7.22 11.75
N ASN A 62 -12.73 -6.84 12.92
CA ASN A 62 -11.79 -5.71 13.02
C ASN A 62 -10.51 -5.98 12.22
N ALA A 63 -9.91 -7.17 12.34
CA ALA A 63 -8.72 -7.52 11.58
C ALA A 63 -9.01 -7.61 10.07
N ALA A 64 -10.18 -8.13 9.69
CA ALA A 64 -10.62 -8.17 8.30
C ALA A 64 -10.71 -6.77 7.69
N VAL A 65 -11.37 -5.83 8.40
CA VAL A 65 -11.45 -4.42 7.95
C VAL A 65 -10.07 -3.81 7.76
N GLN A 66 -9.16 -4.02 8.72
CA GLN A 66 -7.81 -3.45 8.64
C GLN A 66 -7.01 -4.01 7.45
N ALA A 67 -7.10 -5.32 7.19
CA ALA A 67 -6.41 -5.96 6.07
C ALA A 67 -6.96 -5.47 4.72
N TYR A 68 -8.28 -5.45 4.56
CA TYR A 68 -8.89 -5.00 3.30
C TYR A 68 -8.75 -3.49 3.07
N LYS A 69 -8.70 -2.65 4.12
CA LYS A 69 -8.37 -1.22 3.97
C LYS A 69 -6.98 -1.03 3.35
N LYS A 70 -5.96 -1.66 3.93
CA LYS A 70 -4.59 -1.60 3.42
C LYS A 70 -4.50 -2.13 1.99
N LEU A 71 -5.25 -3.18 1.68
CA LEU A 71 -5.32 -3.71 0.32
C LEU A 71 -5.90 -2.67 -0.64
N LEU A 72 -7.00 -2.02 -0.27
CA LEU A 72 -7.65 -0.99 -1.09
C LEU A 72 -6.82 0.30 -1.24
N GLU A 73 -5.92 0.60 -0.30
CA GLU A 73 -4.92 1.68 -0.47
C GLU A 73 -3.90 1.38 -1.59
N ILE A 74 -3.70 0.10 -1.93
CA ILE A 74 -2.76 -0.35 -2.96
C ILE A 74 -3.50 -0.65 -4.27
N ALA A 75 -4.65 -1.32 -4.17
CA ALA A 75 -5.49 -1.74 -5.28
C ALA A 75 -6.93 -1.24 -5.07
N HIS A 76 -7.13 0.05 -5.32
CA HIS A 76 -8.40 0.77 -5.14
C HIS A 76 -9.60 0.11 -5.84
N GLU A 77 -9.35 -0.55 -6.98
CA GLU A 77 -10.38 -1.21 -7.81
C GLU A 77 -10.54 -2.71 -7.51
N ASN A 78 -10.02 -3.22 -6.39
CA ASN A 78 -10.20 -4.62 -6.02
C ASN A 78 -11.65 -4.88 -5.57
N TYR A 79 -12.47 -5.44 -6.45
CA TYR A 79 -13.88 -5.74 -6.20
C TYR A 79 -14.10 -6.74 -5.06
N ASP A 80 -13.23 -7.76 -4.95
CA ASP A 80 -13.32 -8.77 -3.89
C ASP A 80 -13.08 -8.13 -2.52
N ALA A 81 -12.06 -7.28 -2.40
CA ALA A 81 -11.76 -6.57 -1.16
C ALA A 81 -12.87 -5.59 -0.77
N ASN A 82 -13.46 -4.87 -1.73
CA ASN A 82 -14.61 -3.99 -1.49
C ASN A 82 -15.85 -4.76 -0.99
N THR A 83 -16.09 -5.94 -1.56
CA THR A 83 -17.21 -6.79 -1.12
C THR A 83 -16.96 -7.35 0.28
N ASN A 84 -15.75 -7.85 0.52
CA ASN A 84 -15.36 -8.47 1.78
C ASN A 84 -15.26 -7.48 2.94
N ILE A 85 -14.77 -6.25 2.70
CA ILE A 85 -14.75 -5.20 3.72
C ILE A 85 -16.16 -4.74 4.08
N GLY A 86 -17.08 -4.69 3.11
CA GLY A 86 -18.50 -4.40 3.35
C GLY A 86 -19.12 -5.44 4.29
N THR A 87 -18.90 -6.73 4.01
CA THR A 87 -19.31 -7.81 4.91
C THR A 87 -18.72 -7.64 6.31
N ALA A 88 -17.42 -7.38 6.42
CA ALA A 88 -16.78 -7.19 7.72
C ALA A 88 -17.37 -5.99 8.50
N TYR A 89 -17.72 -4.91 7.82
CA TYR A 89 -18.36 -3.75 8.43
C TYR A 89 -19.78 -4.02 8.91
N THR A 90 -20.57 -4.75 8.12
CA THR A 90 -21.92 -5.17 8.53
C THR A 90 -21.83 -5.99 9.81
N MET A 91 -20.95 -7.00 9.85
CA MET A 91 -20.78 -7.82 11.03
C MET A 91 -20.28 -7.03 12.25
N LEU A 92 -19.36 -6.07 12.07
CA LEU A 92 -18.90 -5.20 13.17
C LEU A 92 -20.02 -4.38 13.81
N ASN A 93 -21.04 -4.00 13.06
CA ASN A 93 -22.16 -3.19 13.55
C ASN A 93 -23.28 -4.04 14.17
N GLU A 94 -23.27 -5.36 13.95
CA GLU A 94 -24.28 -6.29 14.46
C GLU A 94 -23.94 -6.89 15.85
N PHE A 95 -22.69 -6.70 16.33
CA PHE A 95 -22.22 -7.14 17.65
C PHE A 95 -21.89 -5.95 18.56
#